data_AF-A0A2G9R915-F1
#
_entry.id   AF-A0A2G9R915-F1
#
_cell.length_a   1.000
_cell.length_b   1.000
_cell.length_c   1.000
_cell.angle_alpha   90.00
_cell.angle_beta   90.00
_cell.angle_gamma   90.00
#
_symmetry.space_group_name_H-M   'P 1'
#
loop_
_entity.id
_entity.type
_entity.pdbx_description
1 polymer ?
#
loop_
_entity_poly.entity_id
_entity_poly.type
_entity_poly.pdbx_seq_one_letter_code
_entity_poly.pdbx_strand_id
1 'polypeptide(L)'
;MLNELDTLTKNGEVQKELVMFILLRLAEDVVTFQTLPTQRRRDIQTTMTQNMDKLFTFMVGILANSVHHYRKLKRDPTQKDKCQGLCRVALATLNTLAGYIDWMSFSYLTALDCKFLQMLCLLLAEEDLQVEAAECLLIAVSRK
;
A
#
# COMPACT_ATOMS: atom_id res chain seq x y z
N MET A 1 -16.99 -5.74 3.23
CA MET A 1 -15.85 -4.80 3.36
C MET A 1 -14.82 -4.93 2.24
N LEU A 2 -13.92 -5.93 2.18
CA LEU A 2 -12.86 -5.93 1.15
C LEU A 2 -13.38 -5.88 -0.29
N ASN A 3 -14.43 -6.64 -0.61
CA ASN A 3 -15.06 -6.60 -1.94
C ASN A 3 -15.71 -5.25 -2.26
N GLU A 4 -16.24 -4.56 -1.25
CA GLU A 4 -16.84 -3.22 -1.41
C GLU A 4 -15.75 -2.18 -1.64
N LEU A 5 -14.65 -2.25 -0.87
CA LEU A 5 -13.48 -1.39 -1.07
C LEU A 5 -12.87 -1.61 -2.46
N ASP A 6 -12.70 -2.87 -2.90
CA ASP A 6 -12.26 -3.19 -4.26
C ASP A 6 -13.17 -2.58 -5.32
N THR A 7 -14.49 -2.68 -5.14
CA THR A 7 -15.46 -2.09 -6.06
C THR A 7 -15.32 -0.56 -6.11
N LEU A 8 -15.12 0.11 -4.97
CA LEU A 8 -14.92 1.56 -4.93
C LEU A 8 -13.65 2.00 -5.67
N THR A 9 -12.56 1.22 -5.62
CA THR A 9 -11.32 1.58 -6.33
C THR A 9 -11.45 1.64 -7.85
N LYS A 10 -12.53 1.10 -8.42
CA LYS A 10 -12.82 1.13 -9.86
C LYS A 10 -13.36 2.49 -10.31
N ASN A 11 -13.74 3.37 -9.38
CA ASN A 11 -14.36 4.66 -9.68
C ASN A 11 -13.36 5.80 -9.97
N GLY A 12 -12.05 5.56 -9.77
CA GLY A 12 -11.01 6.54 -10.10
C GLY A 12 -9.89 6.61 -9.07
N GLU A 13 -8.91 7.48 -9.35
CA GLU A 13 -7.73 7.68 -8.51
C GLU A 13 -8.09 8.19 -7.12
N VAL A 14 -9.08 9.08 -7.01
CA VAL A 14 -9.52 9.62 -5.71
C VAL A 14 -10.06 8.50 -4.80
N GLN A 15 -10.88 7.58 -5.33
CA GLN A 15 -11.42 6.48 -4.54
C GLN A 15 -10.35 5.46 -4.17
N LYS A 16 -9.36 5.21 -5.05
CA LYS A 16 -8.18 4.40 -4.71
C LYS A 16 -7.42 5.01 -3.53
N GLU A 17 -7.12 6.30 -3.60
CA GLU A 17 -6.42 7.04 -2.55
C GLU A 17 -7.17 6.99 -1.20
N LEU A 18 -8.49 7.23 -1.22
CA LEU A 18 -9.33 7.13 -0.02
C LEU A 18 -9.32 5.72 0.58
N VAL A 19 -9.37 4.67 -0.24
CA VAL A 19 -9.32 3.29 0.25
C VAL A 19 -7.97 3.01 0.91
N MET A 20 -6.86 3.52 0.37
CA MET A 20 -5.54 3.40 0.99
C MET A 20 -5.49 4.12 2.36
N PHE A 21 -6.07 5.32 2.47
CA PHE A 21 -6.17 6.01 3.76
C PHE A 21 -7.01 5.25 4.79
N ILE A 22 -8.14 4.66 4.39
CA ILE A 22 -8.97 3.83 5.28
C ILE A 22 -8.15 2.64 5.80
N LEU A 23 -7.44 1.94 4.91
CA LEU A 23 -6.63 0.77 5.29
C LEU A 23 -5.45 1.14 6.18
N LEU A 24 -4.79 2.28 5.92
CA LEU A 24 -3.69 2.77 6.75
C LEU A 24 -4.18 3.13 8.16
N ARG A 25 -5.23 3.96 8.24
CA ARG A 25 -5.84 4.32 9.54
C ARG A 25 -6.29 3.09 10.33
N LEU A 26 -6.87 2.10 9.66
CA LEU A 26 -7.26 0.84 10.30
C LEU A 26 -6.06 0.12 10.94
N ALA A 27 -4.94 -0.02 10.21
CA ALA A 27 -3.76 -0.68 10.74
C ALA A 27 -3.16 0.10 11.92
N GLU A 28 -3.07 1.42 11.81
CA GLU A 28 -2.58 2.27 12.88
C GLU A 28 -3.44 2.20 14.14
N ASP A 29 -4.76 2.31 14.02
CA ASP A 29 -5.68 2.23 15.17
C ASP A 29 -5.64 0.87 15.85
N VAL A 30 -5.47 -0.21 15.09
CA VAL A 30 -5.50 -1.58 15.61
C VAL A 30 -4.15 -2.02 16.18
N VAL A 31 -3.05 -1.68 15.51
CA VAL A 31 -1.71 -2.21 15.81
C VAL A 31 -0.86 -1.19 16.57
N THR A 32 -0.77 0.04 16.04
CA THR A 32 0.15 1.06 16.54
C THR A 32 -0.42 1.80 17.76
N PHE A 33 -1.57 2.45 17.59
CA PHE A 33 -2.18 3.30 18.62
C PHE A 33 -3.09 2.53 19.56
N GLN A 34 -3.61 1.37 19.12
CA GLN A 34 -4.47 0.50 19.91
C GLN A 34 -5.68 1.24 20.52
N THR A 35 -6.30 2.11 19.73
CA THR A 35 -7.38 3.04 20.16
C THR A 35 -8.72 2.33 20.43
N LEU A 36 -8.81 1.04 20.12
CA LEU A 36 -10.00 0.21 20.27
C LEU A 36 -9.98 -0.64 21.57
N PRO A 37 -11.15 -1.00 22.13
CA PRO A 37 -11.24 -1.94 23.25
C PRO A 37 -10.52 -3.26 22.95
N THR A 38 -9.80 -3.79 23.93
CA THR A 38 -8.87 -4.94 23.77
C THR A 38 -9.49 -6.13 23.04
N GLN A 39 -10.72 -6.51 23.38
CA GLN A 39 -11.39 -7.64 22.73
C GLN A 39 -11.63 -7.36 21.24
N ARG A 40 -12.27 -6.23 20.93
CA ARG A 40 -12.56 -5.82 19.54
C ARG A 40 -11.29 -5.66 18.72
N ARG A 41 -10.24 -5.10 19.31
CA ARG A 41 -8.92 -4.95 18.67
C ARG A 41 -8.33 -6.30 18.28
N ARG A 42 -8.33 -7.28 19.19
CA ARG A 42 -7.81 -8.63 18.92
C ARG A 42 -8.60 -9.32 17.81
N ASP A 43 -9.93 -9.19 17.81
CA ASP A 43 -10.79 -9.78 16.79
C ASP A 43 -10.49 -9.20 15.40
N ILE A 44 -10.34 -7.86 15.32
CA ILE A 44 -9.98 -7.17 14.08
C ILE A 44 -8.57 -7.55 13.62
N GLN A 45 -7.57 -7.51 14.50
CA GLN A 45 -6.19 -7.87 14.16
C GLN A 45 -6.08 -9.32 13.66
N THR A 46 -6.81 -10.24 14.29
CA THR A 46 -6.89 -11.64 13.86
C THR A 46 -7.49 -11.73 12.46
N THR A 47 -8.59 -11.02 12.21
CA THR A 47 -9.25 -11.00 10.90
C THR A 47 -8.35 -10.40 9.82
N MET A 48 -7.63 -9.31 10.11
CA MET A 48 -6.66 -8.70 9.20
C MET A 48 -5.52 -9.66 8.87
N THR A 49 -5.01 -10.38 9.87
CA THR A 49 -3.94 -11.39 9.69
C THR A 49 -4.42 -12.55 8.82
N GLN A 50 -5.63 -13.06 9.06
CA GLN A 50 -6.24 -14.15 8.27
C GLN A 50 -6.50 -13.74 6.81
N ASN A 51 -6.75 -12.46 6.55
CA ASN A 51 -6.99 -11.93 5.21
C ASN A 51 -5.77 -11.20 4.63
N MET A 52 -4.59 -11.35 5.25
CA MET A 52 -3.39 -10.59 4.88
C MET A 52 -2.97 -10.84 3.44
N ASP A 53 -3.05 -12.07 2.96
CA ASP A 53 -2.75 -12.42 1.56
C ASP A 53 -3.57 -11.59 0.56
N LYS A 54 -4.88 -11.48 0.81
CA LYS A 54 -5.80 -10.70 -0.02
C LYS A 54 -5.52 -9.20 0.10
N LEU A 55 -5.31 -8.70 1.32
CA LEU A 55 -5.01 -7.29 1.59
C LEU A 55 -3.71 -6.86 0.91
N PHE A 56 -2.64 -7.64 1.10
CA PHE A 56 -1.33 -7.37 0.53
C PHE A 56 -1.36 -7.44 -0.99
N THR A 57 -1.94 -8.49 -1.57
CA THR A 57 -2.09 -8.64 -3.02
C THR A 57 -2.90 -7.48 -3.62
N PHE A 58 -3.96 -7.05 -2.93
CA PHE A 58 -4.77 -5.91 -3.33
C PHE A 58 -3.97 -4.60 -3.34
N MET A 59 -3.26 -4.28 -2.25
CA MET A 59 -2.45 -3.07 -2.15
C MET A 59 -1.31 -3.07 -3.17
N VAL A 60 -0.57 -4.18 -3.29
CA VAL A 60 0.52 -4.32 -4.28
C VAL A 60 0.00 -4.21 -5.71
N GLY A 61 -1.20 -4.74 -5.99
CA GLY A 61 -1.87 -4.60 -7.28
C GLY A 61 -2.19 -3.16 -7.63
N ILE A 62 -2.71 -2.38 -6.68
CA ILE A 62 -2.97 -0.94 -6.85
C ILE A 62 -1.66 -0.17 -7.07
N LEU A 63 -0.62 -0.47 -6.30
CA LEU A 63 0.69 0.17 -6.45
C LEU A 63 1.26 -0.09 -7.84
N ALA A 64 1.35 -1.37 -8.25
CA ALA A 64 1.90 -1.77 -9.53
C ALA A 64 1.13 -1.14 -10.71
N ASN A 65 -0.21 -1.13 -10.64
CA ASN A 65 -1.05 -0.52 -11.66
C ASN A 65 -0.84 1.00 -11.74
N SER A 66 -0.84 1.69 -10.60
CA SER A 66 -0.70 3.14 -10.53
C SER A 66 0.68 3.60 -11.01
N VAL A 67 1.75 2.92 -10.57
CA VAL A 67 3.13 3.19 -10.99
C VAL A 67 3.31 2.96 -12.50
N HIS A 68 2.76 1.86 -13.04
CA HIS A 68 2.84 1.58 -14.46
C HIS A 68 2.23 2.70 -15.30
N HIS A 69 1.03 3.18 -14.93
CA HIS A 69 0.34 4.24 -15.65
C HIS A 69 1.00 5.60 -15.43
N TYR A 70 1.45 5.89 -14.21
CA TYR A 70 2.19 7.11 -13.89
C TYR A 70 3.44 7.23 -14.77
N ARG A 71 4.30 6.19 -14.84
CA ARG A 71 5.50 6.20 -15.67
C ARG A 71 5.21 6.43 -17.15
N LYS A 72 4.11 5.87 -17.66
CA LYS A 72 3.69 6.05 -19.05
C LYS A 72 3.22 7.49 -19.34
N LEU A 73 2.51 8.11 -18.39
CA LEU A 73 1.92 9.44 -18.55
C LEU A 73 2.82 10.59 -18.11
N LYS A 74 3.90 10.32 -17.36
CA LYS A 74 4.81 11.33 -16.78
C LYS A 74 5.40 12.31 -17.82
N ARG A 75 5.54 11.87 -19.07
CA ARG A 75 6.10 12.68 -20.17
C ARG A 75 5.04 13.35 -21.05
N ASP A 76 3.75 13.10 -20.80
CA ASP A 76 2.64 13.66 -21.57
C ASP A 76 2.06 14.90 -20.87
N PRO A 77 2.31 16.12 -21.38
CA PRO A 77 1.83 17.35 -20.75
C PRO A 77 0.30 17.47 -20.77
N THR A 78 -0.40 16.74 -21.64
CA THR A 78 -1.86 16.78 -21.76
C THR A 78 -2.57 15.96 -20.68
N GLN A 79 -1.84 15.06 -20.00
CA GLN A 79 -2.37 14.13 -19.00
C GLN A 79 -1.89 14.45 -17.58
N LYS A 80 -1.47 15.70 -17.33
CA LYS A 80 -0.85 16.12 -16.06
C LYS A 80 -1.70 15.78 -14.83
N ASP A 81 -3.00 16.10 -14.86
CA ASP A 81 -3.90 15.88 -13.72
C ASP A 81 -4.05 14.39 -13.39
N LYS A 82 -4.19 13.55 -14.43
CA LYS A 82 -4.27 12.10 -14.28
C LYS A 82 -2.96 11.52 -13.78
N CYS A 83 -1.84 11.97 -14.34
CA CYS A 83 -0.50 11.58 -13.89
C CYS A 83 -0.30 11.92 -12.40
N GLN A 84 -0.70 13.11 -11.97
CA GLN A 84 -0.63 13.53 -10.57
C GLN A 84 -1.54 12.68 -9.68
N GLY A 85 -2.76 12.36 -10.12
CA GLY A 85 -3.66 11.45 -9.41
C GLY A 85 -3.05 10.06 -9.20
N LEU A 86 -2.45 9.48 -10.24
CA LEU A 86 -1.77 8.18 -10.15
C LEU A 86 -0.55 8.22 -9.21
N CYS A 87 0.20 9.33 -9.22
CA CYS A 87 1.30 9.55 -8.28
C CYS A 87 0.80 9.57 -6.83
N ARG A 88 -0.26 10.34 -6.54
CA ARG A 88 -0.88 10.37 -5.19
C ARG A 88 -1.35 8.99 -4.74
N VAL A 89 -1.97 8.21 -5.63
CA VAL A 89 -2.38 6.83 -5.30
C VAL A 89 -1.17 5.96 -4.97
N ALA A 90 -0.08 6.04 -5.75
CA ALA A 90 1.14 5.29 -5.48
C ALA A 90 1.75 5.66 -4.12
N LEU A 91 1.84 6.96 -3.81
CA LEU A 91 2.29 7.48 -2.52
C LEU A 91 1.44 6.98 -1.35
N ALA A 92 0.11 7.14 -1.46
CA ALA A 92 -0.82 6.65 -0.45
C ALA A 92 -0.66 5.14 -0.25
N THR A 93 -0.49 4.37 -1.33
CA THR A 93 -0.32 2.92 -1.26
C THR A 93 1.01 2.52 -0.59
N LEU A 94 2.11 3.22 -0.89
CA LEU A 94 3.40 2.99 -0.22
C LEU A 94 3.31 3.29 1.28
N ASN A 95 2.72 4.42 1.65
CA ASN A 95 2.48 4.77 3.06
C ASN A 95 1.59 3.73 3.77
N THR A 96 0.53 3.26 3.10
CA THR A 96 -0.29 2.17 3.63
C THR A 96 0.54 0.90 3.81
N LEU A 97 1.31 0.49 2.81
CA LEU A 97 2.16 -0.71 2.91
C LEU A 97 3.17 -0.61 4.06
N ALA A 98 3.82 0.55 4.26
CA ALA A 98 4.71 0.79 5.39
C ALA A 98 4.04 0.45 6.74
N GLY A 99 2.77 0.86 6.92
CA GLY A 99 1.98 0.55 8.12
C GLY A 99 1.59 -0.93 8.29
N TYR A 100 1.79 -1.77 7.27
CA TYR A 100 1.52 -3.22 7.32
C TYR A 100 2.79 -4.07 7.37
N ILE A 101 3.88 -3.63 6.73
CA ILE A 101 5.13 -4.37 6.58
C ILE A 101 5.71 -4.82 7.92
N ASP A 102 5.62 -3.97 8.96
CA ASP A 102 6.24 -4.21 10.27
C ASP A 102 5.70 -5.49 10.95
N TRP A 103 4.40 -5.75 10.84
CA TRP A 103 3.72 -6.80 11.61
C TRP A 103 3.13 -7.93 10.76
N MET A 104 3.05 -7.77 9.43
CA MET A 104 2.62 -8.86 8.54
C MET A 104 3.64 -10.01 8.51
N SER A 105 3.25 -11.22 8.12
CA SER A 105 4.21 -12.33 8.00
C SER A 105 5.34 -12.02 7.00
N PHE A 106 6.59 -12.36 7.36
CA PHE A 106 7.77 -12.15 6.50
C PHE A 106 7.67 -12.91 5.16
N SER A 107 6.92 -14.01 5.13
CA SER A 107 6.68 -14.81 3.91
C SER A 107 6.12 -14.00 2.74
N TYR A 108 5.35 -12.94 2.99
CA TYR A 108 4.80 -12.08 1.94
C TYR A 108 5.87 -11.17 1.30
N LEU A 109 6.93 -10.83 2.04
CA LEU A 109 8.04 -10.01 1.52
C LEU A 109 8.95 -10.81 0.58
N THR A 110 9.16 -12.08 0.89
CA THR A 110 10.01 -13.00 0.11
C THR A 110 9.26 -13.81 -0.95
N ALA A 111 7.93 -13.75 -0.94
CA ALA A 111 7.10 -14.39 -1.96
C ALA A 111 7.49 -13.95 -3.38
N LEU A 112 7.28 -14.85 -4.35
CA LEU A 112 7.55 -14.61 -5.77
C LEU A 112 8.97 -14.08 -6.00
N ASP A 113 9.97 -14.75 -5.44
CA ASP A 113 11.39 -14.36 -5.55
C ASP A 113 11.67 -12.91 -5.12
N CYS A 114 11.05 -12.49 -4.01
CA CYS A 114 11.15 -11.14 -3.47
C CYS A 114 10.68 -10.04 -4.43
N LYS A 115 9.74 -10.33 -5.35
CA LYS A 115 9.25 -9.37 -6.36
C LYS A 115 8.75 -8.05 -5.77
N PHE A 116 8.16 -8.09 -4.57
CA PHE A 116 7.75 -6.87 -3.87
C PHE A 116 8.95 -5.98 -3.53
N LEU A 117 10.01 -6.55 -2.94
CA LEU A 117 11.23 -5.81 -2.63
C LEU A 117 11.92 -5.29 -3.90
N GLN A 118 11.96 -6.09 -4.97
CA GLN A 118 12.48 -5.64 -6.27
C GLN A 118 11.69 -4.43 -6.80
N MET A 119 10.36 -4.43 -6.70
CA MET A 119 9.54 -3.30 -7.10
C MET A 119 9.87 -2.04 -6.29
N LEU A 120 10.03 -2.14 -4.97
CA LEU A 120 10.44 -1.01 -4.14
C LEU A 120 11.82 -0.47 -4.56
N CYS A 121 12.80 -1.34 -4.83
CA CYS A 121 14.11 -0.93 -5.32
C CYS A 121 14.01 -0.18 -6.66
N LEU A 122 13.16 -0.62 -7.58
CA LEU A 122 12.93 0.08 -8.85
C LEU A 122 12.24 1.45 -8.67
N LEU A 123 11.51 1.66 -7.58
CA LEU A 123 10.87 2.93 -7.26
C LEU A 123 11.84 3.96 -6.68
N LEU A 124 13.01 3.54 -6.20
CA LEU A 124 14.07 4.47 -5.76
C LEU A 124 14.59 5.37 -6.89
N ALA A 125 14.36 5.01 -8.16
CA ALA A 125 14.72 5.82 -9.31
C ALA A 125 13.62 6.85 -9.71
N GLU A 126 12.46 6.83 -9.06
CA GLU A 126 11.38 7.78 -9.31
C GLU A 126 11.37 8.87 -8.24
N GLU A 127 11.80 10.08 -8.59
CA GLU A 127 11.94 11.21 -7.64
C GLU A 127 10.68 11.46 -6.78
N ASP A 128 9.49 11.33 -7.38
CA ASP A 128 8.22 11.56 -6.69
C ASP A 128 7.82 10.43 -5.72
N LEU A 129 8.49 9.27 -5.76
CA LEU A 129 8.10 8.06 -5.01
C LEU A 129 9.25 7.44 -4.18
N GLN A 130 10.48 7.93 -4.38
CA GLN A 130 11.69 7.30 -3.86
C GLN A 130 11.75 7.28 -2.33
N VAL A 131 11.18 8.29 -1.66
CA VAL A 131 11.25 8.42 -0.20
C VAL A 131 10.39 7.36 0.48
N GLU A 132 9.12 7.25 0.08
CA GLU A 132 8.17 6.29 0.64
C GLU A 132 8.55 4.85 0.27
N ALA A 133 9.15 4.65 -0.91
CA ALA A 133 9.72 3.35 -1.29
C ALA A 133 10.93 2.98 -0.42
N ALA A 134 11.83 3.93 -0.14
CA ALA A 134 12.97 3.72 0.76
C ALA A 134 12.51 3.44 2.19
N GLU A 135 11.44 4.10 2.66
CA GLU A 135 10.84 3.83 3.98
C GLU A 135 10.29 2.41 4.06
N CYS A 136 9.52 1.97 3.05
CA CYS A 136 9.04 0.59 2.98
C CYS A 136 10.20 -0.43 3.03
N LEU A 137 11.29 -0.17 2.29
CA LEU A 137 12.48 -1.02 2.29
C LEU A 137 13.16 -1.02 3.66
N LEU A 138 13.36 0.15 4.25
CA LEU A 138 13.99 0.31 5.56
C LEU A 138 13.23 -0.47 6.62
N ILE A 139 11.90 -0.33 6.67
CA ILE A 139 11.05 -1.09 7.60
C ILE A 139 11.23 -2.58 7.32
N ALA A 140 11.11 -3.03 6.06
CA ALA A 140 11.22 -4.44 5.69
C ALA A 140 12.55 -5.08 6.12
N VAL A 141 13.69 -4.41 5.91
CA VAL A 141 15.03 -4.95 6.24
C VAL A 141 15.42 -4.76 7.71
N SER A 142 14.73 -3.87 8.44
CA SER A 142 14.97 -3.64 9.87
C SER A 142 14.18 -4.60 10.77
N ARG A 143 13.33 -5.45 10.19
CA ARG A 143 12.58 -6.48 10.93
C ARG A 143 13.55 -7.50 11.53
N LYS A 144 13.43 -7.71 12.84
CA LYS A 144 14.22 -8.69 13.60
C LYS A 144 13.67 -10.10 13.47
#